data_AF-C0D9G9-F1
#
_entry.id   AF-C0D9G9-F1
#
_cell.length_a   1.000
_cell.length_b   1.000
_cell.length_c   1.000
_cell.angle_alpha   90.00
_cell.angle_beta   90.00
_cell.angle_gamma   90.00
#
_symmetry.space_group_name_H-M   'P 1'
#
loop_
_entity.id
_entity.type
_entity.pdbx_description
1 polymer ?
#
loop_
_entity_poly.entity_id
_entity_poly.type
_entity_poly.pdbx_seq_one_letter_code
_entity_poly.pdbx_strand_id
1 'polypeptide(L)'
;MLDCLDDEPPKREELDGLKPLCQERFRYHRRPDMKYISSGRIPRDYTLIGVCPPVINSRCSVFAGDWQDGREYVYEHSWSQGDSQQRAEYKQFINSGDSVRVGGEYFRKNYGGLNMHLYRAAGGNLPVSLFPCLTFVEIEGPCPEVVGWIKGRSLIRTFRWKAPETEVLDFRGTGLCFLELDGTGVKKIFLPDGVQRLSLSGVPDPELQIAGPLERELDIELSLDSSGFEDWGTAMAGLRVRRLRLTGVRELDLAAVAGLFGEITVLSIQGMPGFLVNFEGLKQMKRLRTLSFGDLFGYGEKETEVLERLPELRQLWMDSVPREAGMAVKKRFKNRLDSLEVRKLRALEWMKENLDNPFRHWDGSDFVPRAAFKSASAQYVKTKKRLRQARVKDEIESTVRDYGECFNRLNRKYEDFIETVEREDVFRALEQLYREELEGKSSVDLEEFLGILDDVRDDW
;
A
#
# COMPACT_ATOMS: atom_id res chain seq x y z
N MET A 1 18.58 1.43 -17.80
CA MET A 1 19.33 0.23 -17.40
C MET A 1 20.10 -0.33 -18.57
N LEU A 2 21.15 -1.10 -18.30
CA LEU A 2 21.96 -1.78 -19.30
C LEU A 2 21.58 -3.27 -19.33
N ASP A 3 21.61 -3.87 -20.52
CA ASP A 3 21.38 -5.29 -20.76
C ASP A 3 22.65 -6.07 -20.40
N CYS A 4 22.74 -6.47 -19.14
CA CYS A 4 23.88 -7.18 -18.56
C CYS A 4 23.34 -8.05 -17.43
N LEU A 5 23.33 -9.36 -17.67
CA LEU A 5 22.85 -10.37 -16.74
C LEU A 5 23.80 -11.57 -16.80
N ASP A 6 24.96 -11.41 -16.16
CA ASP A 6 26.01 -12.42 -16.04
C ASP A 6 26.35 -12.64 -14.56
N ASP A 7 26.98 -13.77 -14.26
CA ASP A 7 27.37 -14.14 -12.89
C ASP A 7 28.42 -13.20 -12.29
N GLU A 8 29.25 -12.60 -13.15
CA GLU A 8 30.28 -11.63 -12.77
C GLU A 8 29.92 -10.24 -13.29
N PRO A 9 30.15 -9.16 -12.52
CA PRO A 9 29.91 -7.80 -12.99
C PRO A 9 30.87 -7.46 -14.14
N PRO A 10 30.45 -6.62 -15.10
CA PRO A 10 31.30 -6.20 -16.21
C PRO A 10 32.52 -5.43 -15.69
N LYS A 11 33.61 -5.49 -16.46
CA LYS A 11 34.81 -4.68 -16.25
C LYS A 11 34.61 -3.28 -16.81
N ARG A 12 35.46 -2.34 -16.37
CA ARG A 12 35.38 -0.94 -16.78
C ARG A 12 35.54 -0.78 -18.30
N GLU A 13 36.38 -1.58 -18.92
CA GLU A 13 36.66 -1.55 -20.36
C GLU A 13 35.48 -2.03 -21.21
N GLU A 14 34.52 -2.74 -20.60
CA GLU A 14 33.35 -3.31 -21.28
C GLU A 14 32.15 -2.35 -21.27
N LEU A 15 32.19 -1.30 -20.44
CA LEU A 15 31.08 -0.36 -20.25
C LEU A 15 30.63 0.32 -21.54
N ASP A 16 31.57 0.70 -22.41
CA ASP A 16 31.28 1.37 -23.69
C ASP A 16 30.56 0.45 -24.69
N GLY A 17 30.65 -0.87 -24.50
CA GLY A 17 29.99 -1.87 -25.34
C GLY A 17 28.61 -2.30 -24.85
N LEU A 18 28.22 -1.91 -23.63
CA LEU A 18 26.93 -2.32 -23.06
C LEU A 18 25.76 -1.64 -23.76
N LYS A 19 24.72 -2.43 -24.01
CA LYS A 19 23.49 -1.97 -24.67
C LYS A 19 22.44 -1.60 -23.63
N PRO A 20 21.50 -0.72 -23.95
CA PRO A 20 20.39 -0.47 -23.06
C PRO A 20 19.51 -1.73 -22.94
N LEU A 21 19.02 -2.00 -21.73
CA LEU A 21 17.99 -3.01 -21.51
C LEU A 21 16.72 -2.57 -22.25
N CYS A 22 16.27 -3.38 -23.20
CA CYS A 22 15.04 -3.15 -23.94
C CYS A 22 13.92 -4.05 -23.42
N GLN A 23 12.79 -3.46 -23.06
CA GLN A 23 11.64 -4.19 -22.54
C GLN A 23 10.64 -4.53 -23.66
N GLU A 24 10.16 -5.77 -23.67
CA GLU A 24 9.19 -6.33 -24.62
C GLU A 24 8.04 -7.04 -23.89
N ARG A 25 7.51 -6.44 -22.82
CA ARG A 25 6.36 -6.95 -22.06
C ARG A 25 5.14 -6.02 -22.11
N PHE A 26 3.93 -6.57 -22.12
CA PHE A 26 2.68 -5.79 -22.11
C PHE A 26 2.71 -4.62 -23.13
N ARG A 27 2.55 -3.36 -22.67
CA ARG A 27 2.57 -2.15 -23.51
C ARG A 27 3.96 -1.74 -24.01
N TYR A 28 5.04 -2.34 -23.49
CA TYR A 28 6.39 -2.05 -23.96
C TYR A 28 6.67 -2.77 -25.28
N HIS A 29 7.20 -2.03 -26.27
CA HIS A 29 7.57 -2.55 -27.59
C HIS A 29 9.03 -2.22 -27.87
N ARG A 30 9.94 -3.12 -27.50
CA ARG A 30 11.41 -2.95 -27.53
C ARG A 30 11.88 -1.56 -27.12
N ARG A 31 11.25 -1.00 -26.08
CA ARG A 31 11.61 0.34 -25.61
C ARG A 31 12.77 0.22 -24.64
N PRO A 32 13.79 1.09 -24.75
CA PRO A 32 14.82 1.13 -23.74
C PRO A 32 14.27 1.52 -22.38
N ASP A 33 14.76 0.86 -21.34
CA ASP A 33 14.43 1.17 -19.97
C ASP A 33 15.29 2.35 -19.46
N MET A 34 14.63 3.47 -19.17
CA MET A 34 15.27 4.68 -18.63
C MET A 34 14.77 4.93 -17.20
N LYS A 35 15.70 5.23 -16.29
CA LYS A 35 15.40 5.49 -14.88
C LYS A 35 16.18 6.71 -14.41
N TYR A 36 15.59 7.43 -13.46
CA TYR A 36 16.26 8.49 -12.71
C TYR A 36 16.63 7.94 -11.34
N ILE A 37 17.87 8.13 -10.88
CA ILE A 37 18.29 7.74 -9.52
C ILE A 37 18.29 9.01 -8.67
N SER A 38 17.41 9.07 -7.67
CA SER A 38 17.23 10.25 -6.82
C SER A 38 18.36 10.46 -5.80
N SER A 39 19.08 9.39 -5.44
CA SER A 39 20.17 9.43 -4.48
C SER A 39 21.53 9.20 -5.15
N GLY A 40 22.47 10.15 -4.97
CA GLY A 40 23.85 9.98 -5.41
C GLY A 40 24.66 8.98 -4.57
N ARG A 41 24.12 8.47 -3.46
CA ARG A 41 24.81 7.48 -2.62
C ARG A 41 24.57 6.08 -3.18
N ILE A 42 25.66 5.39 -3.52
CA ILE A 42 25.66 4.00 -3.96
C ILE A 42 25.41 3.09 -2.74
N PRO A 43 24.39 2.22 -2.74
CA PRO A 43 24.13 1.32 -1.63
C PRO A 43 25.21 0.25 -1.52
N ARG A 44 25.37 -0.35 -0.33
CA ARG A 44 26.47 -1.29 -0.04
C ARG A 44 26.42 -2.59 -0.83
N ASP A 45 25.23 -2.95 -1.33
CA ASP A 45 25.02 -4.16 -2.12
C ASP A 45 25.39 -3.93 -3.61
N TYR A 46 25.88 -2.73 -3.97
CA TYR A 46 26.26 -2.36 -5.34
C TYR A 46 27.76 -2.10 -5.42
N THR A 47 28.35 -2.48 -6.55
CA THR A 47 29.74 -2.17 -6.88
C THR A 47 29.79 -1.12 -7.98
N LEU A 48 30.50 -0.02 -7.74
CA LEU A 48 30.74 0.99 -8.77
C LEU A 48 31.81 0.49 -9.73
N ILE A 49 31.41 0.13 -10.94
CA ILE A 49 32.33 -0.28 -12.01
C ILE A 49 32.90 0.93 -12.76
N GLY A 50 32.07 1.95 -13.00
CA GLY A 50 32.46 3.17 -13.70
C GLY A 50 31.26 4.08 -13.98
N VAL A 51 31.51 5.18 -14.68
CA VAL A 51 30.49 6.14 -15.12
C VAL A 51 30.60 6.29 -16.63
N CYS A 52 29.49 6.06 -17.32
CA CYS A 52 29.36 6.26 -18.77
C CYS A 52 28.29 7.32 -19.06
N PRO A 53 28.39 8.06 -20.18
CA PRO A 53 27.30 8.91 -20.63
C PRO A 53 26.05 8.06 -20.93
N PRO A 54 24.84 8.63 -20.85
CA PRO A 54 23.63 7.91 -21.24
C PRO A 54 23.76 7.35 -22.67
N VAL A 55 23.47 6.06 -22.84
CA VAL A 55 23.48 5.39 -24.16
C VAL A 55 22.37 5.92 -25.08
N ILE A 56 21.44 6.71 -24.55
CA ILE A 56 20.24 7.20 -25.23
C ILE A 56 20.06 8.69 -24.94
N ASN A 57 19.78 9.47 -25.99
CA ASN A 57 19.60 10.93 -25.92
C ASN A 57 18.14 11.39 -25.74
N SER A 58 17.18 10.46 -25.60
CA SER A 58 15.78 10.81 -25.35
C SER A 58 15.58 11.34 -23.94
N ARG A 59 14.59 12.22 -23.76
CA ARG A 59 14.24 12.74 -22.42
C ARG A 59 13.70 11.60 -21.56
N CYS A 60 14.27 11.43 -20.35
CA CYS A 60 13.71 10.54 -19.35
C CYS A 60 12.42 11.16 -18.80
N SER A 61 11.30 10.46 -18.90
CA SER A 61 10.01 10.88 -18.34
C SER A 61 9.73 10.30 -16.95
N VAL A 62 10.73 9.65 -16.34
CA VAL A 62 10.64 9.09 -14.98
C VAL A 62 11.15 10.13 -14.00
N PHE A 63 10.29 10.57 -13.08
CA PHE A 63 10.55 11.68 -12.17
C PHE A 63 11.33 11.29 -10.90
N ALA A 64 11.29 10.02 -10.51
CA ALA A 64 12.02 9.48 -9.36
C ALA A 64 12.23 7.96 -9.53
N GLY A 65 13.33 7.45 -8.99
CA GLY A 65 13.64 6.03 -9.01
C GLY A 65 14.76 5.69 -8.03
N ASP A 66 14.73 4.45 -7.58
CA ASP A 66 15.73 3.87 -6.70
C ASP A 66 16.77 3.08 -7.49
N TRP A 67 17.84 2.68 -6.79
CA TRP A 67 18.79 1.70 -7.30
C TRP A 67 18.09 0.39 -7.66
N GLN A 68 18.45 -0.17 -8.82
CA GLN A 68 17.72 -1.26 -9.45
C GLN A 68 18.15 -2.62 -8.89
N ASP A 69 17.19 -3.47 -8.55
CA ASP A 69 17.42 -4.80 -7.96
C ASP A 69 17.17 -5.96 -8.96
N GLY A 70 17.11 -5.65 -10.26
CA GLY A 70 16.96 -6.63 -11.33
C GLY A 70 15.54 -7.15 -11.58
N ARG A 71 14.52 -6.63 -10.87
CA ARG A 71 13.10 -7.04 -11.05
C ARG A 71 12.60 -6.90 -12.48
N GLU A 72 13.12 -5.97 -13.27
CA GLU A 72 12.75 -5.82 -14.68
C GLU A 72 13.08 -7.06 -15.51
N TYR A 73 14.19 -7.74 -15.22
CA TYR A 73 14.52 -9.03 -15.86
C TYR A 73 13.53 -10.12 -15.46
N VAL A 74 13.12 -10.14 -14.18
CA VAL A 74 12.10 -11.08 -13.68
C VAL A 74 10.76 -10.85 -14.38
N TYR A 75 10.34 -9.59 -14.55
CA TYR A 75 9.10 -9.26 -15.27
C TYR A 75 9.17 -9.62 -16.74
N GLU A 76 10.30 -9.35 -17.40
CA GLU A 76 10.52 -9.69 -18.80
C GLU A 76 10.54 -11.20 -19.02
N HIS A 77 11.26 -11.93 -18.15
CA HIS A 77 11.30 -13.39 -18.16
C HIS A 77 9.92 -13.98 -17.90
N SER A 78 9.18 -13.46 -16.91
CA SER A 78 7.82 -13.94 -16.65
C SER A 78 6.88 -13.68 -17.83
N TRP A 79 7.06 -12.58 -18.57
CA TRP A 79 6.32 -12.34 -19.80
C TRP A 79 6.74 -13.33 -20.89
N SER A 80 8.02 -13.59 -21.10
CA SER A 80 8.48 -14.49 -22.16
C SER A 80 8.04 -15.95 -21.96
N GLN A 81 7.94 -16.40 -20.70
CA GLN A 81 7.41 -17.71 -20.31
C GLN A 81 5.88 -17.82 -20.42
N GLY A 82 5.17 -16.71 -20.57
CA GLY A 82 3.71 -16.69 -20.74
C GLY A 82 3.27 -17.28 -22.09
N ASP A 83 2.00 -17.67 -22.17
CA ASP A 83 1.42 -18.29 -23.36
C ASP A 83 1.61 -17.40 -24.61
N SER A 84 2.23 -17.96 -25.65
CA SER A 84 2.63 -17.19 -26.83
C SER A 84 1.45 -16.64 -27.61
N GLN A 85 0.33 -17.39 -27.64
CA GLN A 85 -0.89 -16.94 -28.29
C GLN A 85 -1.53 -15.78 -27.51
N GLN A 86 -1.69 -15.89 -26.19
CA GLN A 86 -2.21 -14.82 -25.35
C GLN A 86 -1.37 -13.54 -25.48
N ARG A 87 -0.03 -13.67 -25.57
CA ARG A 87 0.86 -12.51 -25.77
C ARG A 87 0.67 -11.86 -27.14
N ALA A 88 0.54 -12.66 -28.18
CA ALA A 88 0.28 -12.16 -29.53
C ALA A 88 -1.07 -11.43 -29.60
N GLU A 89 -2.13 -12.03 -29.04
CA GLU A 89 -3.46 -11.43 -28.95
C GLU A 89 -3.43 -10.13 -28.14
N TYR A 90 -2.77 -10.11 -26.97
CA TYR A 90 -2.59 -8.89 -26.19
C TYR A 90 -1.97 -7.78 -27.04
N LYS A 91 -0.87 -8.06 -27.73
CA LYS A 91 -0.14 -7.07 -28.55
C LYS A 91 -0.97 -6.60 -29.74
N GLN A 92 -1.76 -7.48 -30.34
CA GLN A 92 -2.68 -7.14 -31.41
C GLN A 92 -3.75 -6.15 -30.93
N PHE A 93 -4.36 -6.39 -29.77
CA PHE A 93 -5.55 -5.66 -29.36
C PHE A 93 -5.29 -4.44 -28.47
N ILE A 94 -4.15 -4.36 -27.76
CA ILE A 94 -3.89 -3.32 -26.76
C ILE A 94 -4.03 -1.89 -27.31
N ASN A 95 -3.72 -1.68 -28.59
CA ASN A 95 -3.83 -0.40 -29.30
C ASN A 95 -4.80 -0.43 -30.49
N SER A 96 -5.62 -1.47 -30.63
CA SER A 96 -6.50 -1.67 -31.80
C SER A 96 -7.70 -0.73 -31.86
N GLY A 97 -8.24 -0.34 -30.71
CA GLY A 97 -9.55 0.30 -30.62
C GLY A 97 -10.73 -0.66 -30.85
N ASP A 98 -10.51 -1.97 -31.02
CA ASP A 98 -11.59 -2.93 -31.19
C ASP A 98 -12.55 -2.97 -29.99
N SER A 99 -13.81 -3.31 -30.26
CA SER A 99 -14.85 -3.51 -29.26
C SER A 99 -15.57 -4.85 -29.42
N VAL A 100 -16.16 -5.32 -28.33
CA VAL A 100 -17.01 -6.50 -28.24
C VAL A 100 -18.28 -6.15 -27.48
N ARG A 101 -19.39 -6.83 -27.80
CA ARG A 101 -20.66 -6.63 -27.12
C ARG A 101 -20.85 -7.66 -26.01
N VAL A 102 -21.14 -7.21 -24.79
CA VAL A 102 -21.42 -8.05 -23.61
C VAL A 102 -22.63 -7.45 -22.89
N GLY A 103 -23.64 -8.25 -22.56
CA GLY A 103 -24.81 -7.74 -21.83
C GLY A 103 -25.63 -6.66 -22.53
N GLY A 104 -25.47 -6.52 -23.86
CA GLY A 104 -26.07 -5.43 -24.61
C GLY A 104 -25.21 -4.17 -24.74
N GLU A 105 -24.14 -4.05 -23.95
CA GLU A 105 -23.20 -2.93 -23.93
C GLU A 105 -21.92 -3.21 -24.74
N TYR A 106 -21.21 -2.16 -25.15
CA TYR A 106 -19.92 -2.28 -25.85
C TYR A 106 -18.76 -2.06 -24.91
N PHE A 107 -17.84 -3.02 -24.88
CA PHE A 107 -16.57 -2.93 -24.17
C PHE A 107 -15.41 -2.95 -25.16
N ARG A 108 -14.32 -2.25 -24.87
CA ARG A 108 -13.10 -2.36 -25.69
C ARG A 108 -12.43 -3.71 -25.46
N LYS A 109 -11.83 -4.31 -26.48
CA LYS A 109 -11.02 -5.54 -26.30
C LYS A 109 -9.76 -5.29 -25.44
N ASN A 110 -9.29 -4.05 -25.41
CA ASN A 110 -8.17 -3.63 -24.56
C ASN A 110 -8.56 -3.30 -23.10
N TYR A 111 -9.76 -3.71 -22.66
CA TYR A 111 -10.20 -3.55 -21.28
C TYR A 111 -9.21 -4.25 -20.35
N GLY A 112 -8.61 -3.49 -19.43
CA GLY A 112 -7.47 -3.96 -18.65
C GLY A 112 -7.84 -4.82 -17.43
N GLY A 113 -9.07 -4.71 -16.94
CA GLY A 113 -9.50 -5.39 -15.72
C GLY A 113 -10.92 -5.92 -15.78
N LEU A 114 -11.13 -7.09 -15.18
CA LEU A 114 -12.46 -7.62 -14.90
C LEU A 114 -12.97 -6.96 -13.62
N ASN A 115 -13.89 -6.01 -13.75
CA ASN A 115 -14.51 -5.31 -12.63
C ASN A 115 -16.00 -5.66 -12.49
N MET A 116 -16.66 -5.12 -11.45
CA MET A 116 -18.09 -5.35 -11.23
C MET A 116 -18.98 -4.86 -12.38
N HIS A 117 -18.57 -3.83 -13.14
CA HIS A 117 -19.33 -3.37 -14.31
C HIS A 117 -19.34 -4.44 -15.41
N LEU A 118 -18.16 -4.96 -15.80
CA LEU A 118 -18.07 -6.02 -16.80
C LEU A 118 -18.71 -7.32 -16.31
N TYR A 119 -18.51 -7.67 -15.03
CA TYR A 119 -19.13 -8.85 -14.42
C TYR A 119 -20.66 -8.80 -14.48
N ARG A 120 -21.27 -7.67 -14.09
CA ARG A 120 -22.73 -7.47 -14.13
C ARG A 120 -23.26 -7.51 -15.56
N ALA A 121 -22.58 -6.85 -16.50
CA ALA A 121 -22.95 -6.91 -17.91
C ALA A 121 -22.88 -8.35 -18.47
N ALA A 122 -21.91 -9.15 -18.02
CA ALA A 122 -21.78 -10.54 -18.43
C ALA A 122 -22.87 -11.47 -17.88
N GLY A 123 -23.64 -11.03 -16.87
CA GLY A 123 -24.70 -11.83 -16.26
C GLY A 123 -24.20 -13.15 -15.67
N GLY A 124 -23.00 -13.15 -15.08
CA GLY A 124 -22.41 -14.36 -14.47
C GLY A 124 -21.84 -15.38 -15.46
N ASN A 125 -21.64 -15.02 -16.74
CA ASN A 125 -20.92 -15.86 -17.68
C ASN A 125 -20.12 -15.02 -18.70
N LEU A 126 -18.84 -14.78 -18.40
CA LEU A 126 -17.96 -14.01 -19.28
C LEU A 126 -17.01 -14.93 -20.07
N PRO A 127 -17.06 -14.93 -21.41
CA PRO A 127 -16.01 -15.55 -22.22
C PRO A 127 -14.75 -14.65 -22.18
N VAL A 128 -13.84 -14.92 -21.23
CA VAL A 128 -12.63 -14.11 -20.98
C VAL A 128 -11.73 -13.95 -22.23
N SER A 129 -11.81 -14.86 -23.21
CA SER A 129 -11.13 -14.73 -24.51
C SER A 129 -11.54 -13.51 -25.32
N LEU A 130 -12.70 -12.92 -25.06
CA LEU A 130 -13.13 -11.68 -25.71
C LEU A 130 -12.30 -10.46 -25.26
N PHE A 131 -11.56 -10.59 -24.15
CA PHE A 131 -10.77 -9.54 -23.54
C PHE A 131 -9.31 -9.98 -23.38
N PRO A 132 -8.54 -10.06 -24.49
CA PRO A 132 -7.17 -10.55 -24.49
C PRO A 132 -6.19 -9.64 -23.71
N CYS A 133 -6.60 -8.42 -23.38
CA CYS A 133 -5.79 -7.47 -22.63
C CYS A 133 -6.09 -7.44 -21.12
N LEU A 134 -6.91 -8.36 -20.59
CA LEU A 134 -7.12 -8.45 -19.15
C LEU A 134 -5.82 -8.81 -18.43
N THR A 135 -5.46 -7.99 -17.45
CA THR A 135 -4.27 -8.22 -16.60
C THR A 135 -4.59 -8.29 -15.12
N PHE A 136 -5.79 -7.86 -14.72
CA PHE A 136 -6.25 -7.93 -13.33
C PHE A 136 -7.74 -8.25 -13.21
N VAL A 137 -8.14 -8.69 -12.02
CA VAL A 137 -9.52 -8.89 -11.60
C VAL A 137 -9.75 -8.09 -10.32
N GLU A 138 -10.89 -7.42 -10.23
CA GLU A 138 -11.33 -6.69 -9.03
C GLU A 138 -12.84 -6.86 -8.86
N ILE A 139 -13.25 -7.64 -7.88
CA ILE A 139 -14.65 -8.02 -7.65
C ILE A 139 -15.04 -7.86 -6.19
N GLU A 140 -16.32 -7.69 -5.96
CA GLU A 140 -16.92 -7.53 -4.65
C GLU A 140 -18.18 -8.40 -4.53
N GLY A 141 -18.35 -9.07 -3.39
CA GLY A 141 -19.47 -9.96 -3.14
C GLY A 141 -19.23 -11.43 -3.57
N PRO A 142 -20.27 -12.28 -3.48
CA PRO A 142 -20.20 -13.71 -3.77
C PRO A 142 -20.10 -13.99 -5.27
N CYS A 143 -18.89 -13.88 -5.83
CA CYS A 143 -18.58 -14.12 -7.24
C CYS A 143 -17.60 -15.31 -7.46
N PRO A 144 -17.87 -16.51 -6.90
CA PRO A 144 -16.90 -17.61 -6.86
C PRO A 144 -16.50 -18.18 -8.23
N GLU A 145 -17.37 -18.08 -9.22
CA GLU A 145 -17.14 -18.56 -10.58
C GLU A 145 -16.03 -17.81 -11.31
N VAL A 146 -15.74 -16.56 -10.91
CA VAL A 146 -14.75 -15.69 -11.56
C VAL A 146 -13.36 -16.31 -11.54
N VAL A 147 -13.01 -17.02 -10.46
CA VAL A 147 -11.73 -17.74 -10.36
C VAL A 147 -11.64 -18.82 -11.43
N GLY A 148 -12.75 -19.49 -11.74
CA GLY A 148 -12.83 -20.48 -12.81
C GLY A 148 -12.59 -19.88 -14.19
N TRP A 149 -13.10 -18.68 -14.45
CA TRP A 149 -12.98 -18.02 -15.76
C TRP A 149 -11.54 -17.67 -16.14
N ILE A 150 -10.69 -17.43 -15.14
CA ILE A 150 -9.31 -16.99 -15.35
C ILE A 150 -8.28 -18.13 -15.29
N LYS A 151 -8.70 -19.37 -15.04
CA LYS A 151 -7.79 -20.54 -15.09
C LYS A 151 -7.16 -20.65 -16.48
N GLY A 152 -5.86 -20.90 -16.52
CA GLY A 152 -5.08 -20.95 -17.76
C GLY A 152 -4.79 -19.60 -18.43
N ARG A 153 -5.22 -18.46 -17.85
CA ARG A 153 -4.90 -17.11 -18.36
C ARG A 153 -3.61 -16.58 -17.72
N SER A 154 -2.48 -16.75 -18.40
CA SER A 154 -1.15 -16.39 -17.88
C SER A 154 -0.91 -14.88 -17.74
N LEU A 155 -1.69 -14.05 -18.43
CA LEU A 155 -1.54 -12.59 -18.43
C LEU A 155 -2.35 -11.90 -17.33
N ILE A 156 -3.31 -12.60 -16.69
CA ILE A 156 -4.04 -12.10 -15.53
C ILE A 156 -3.19 -12.37 -14.30
N ARG A 157 -2.61 -11.31 -13.72
CA ARG A 157 -1.58 -11.41 -12.67
C ARG A 157 -2.06 -10.96 -11.30
N THR A 158 -3.09 -10.12 -11.25
CA THR A 158 -3.60 -9.55 -10.01
C THR A 158 -5.05 -9.93 -9.80
N PHE A 159 -5.39 -10.33 -8.58
CA PHE A 159 -6.78 -10.59 -8.17
C PHE A 159 -7.08 -9.85 -6.87
N ARG A 160 -8.11 -9.02 -6.91
CA ARG A 160 -8.66 -8.34 -5.74
C ARG A 160 -10.07 -8.80 -5.47
N TRP A 161 -10.35 -9.23 -4.25
CA TRP A 161 -11.67 -9.70 -3.86
C TRP A 161 -12.08 -9.15 -2.49
N LYS A 162 -13.11 -8.31 -2.50
CA LYS A 162 -13.75 -7.80 -1.29
C LYS A 162 -15.02 -8.59 -0.97
N ALA A 163 -15.29 -8.83 0.32
CA ALA A 163 -16.48 -9.54 0.78
C ALA A 163 -16.81 -10.80 -0.04
N PRO A 164 -15.92 -11.80 -0.12
CA PRO A 164 -16.10 -12.94 -1.01
C PRO A 164 -17.27 -13.86 -0.62
N GLU A 165 -17.78 -13.77 0.62
CA GLU A 165 -18.92 -14.53 1.13
C GLU A 165 -18.81 -16.05 0.88
N THR A 166 -17.59 -16.58 1.01
CA THR A 166 -17.28 -18.00 0.84
C THR A 166 -16.21 -18.44 1.84
N GLU A 167 -16.31 -19.68 2.30
CA GLU A 167 -15.32 -20.26 3.23
C GLU A 167 -14.03 -20.69 2.54
N VAL A 168 -14.03 -20.87 1.22
CA VAL A 168 -12.89 -21.41 0.47
C VAL A 168 -12.57 -20.55 -0.75
N LEU A 169 -11.32 -20.12 -0.83
CA LEU A 169 -10.74 -19.44 -1.98
C LEU A 169 -9.67 -20.34 -2.62
N ASP A 170 -9.88 -20.77 -3.86
CA ASP A 170 -8.96 -21.68 -4.56
C ASP A 170 -8.43 -21.10 -5.87
N PHE A 171 -7.21 -20.57 -5.81
CA PHE A 171 -6.54 -19.93 -6.95
C PHE A 171 -5.59 -20.88 -7.70
N ARG A 172 -5.58 -22.17 -7.39
CA ARG A 172 -4.71 -23.14 -8.08
C ARG A 172 -5.04 -23.21 -9.58
N GLY A 173 -4.01 -23.35 -10.41
CA GLY A 173 -4.15 -23.36 -11.88
C GLY A 173 -4.39 -21.99 -12.52
N THR A 174 -4.28 -20.90 -11.76
CA THR A 174 -4.29 -19.53 -12.30
C THR A 174 -2.87 -19.00 -12.51
N GLY A 175 -2.72 -17.97 -13.35
CA GLY A 175 -1.44 -17.26 -13.57
C GLY A 175 -1.16 -16.14 -12.57
N LEU A 176 -1.89 -16.10 -11.45
CA LEU A 176 -1.88 -15.00 -10.49
C LEU A 176 -0.56 -14.93 -9.70
N CYS A 177 -0.09 -13.70 -9.47
CA CYS A 177 1.09 -13.38 -8.67
C CYS A 177 0.79 -12.46 -7.50
N PHE A 178 -0.27 -11.66 -7.59
CA PHE A 178 -0.65 -10.68 -6.59
C PHE A 178 -2.09 -10.94 -6.18
N LEU A 179 -2.30 -11.26 -4.92
CA LEU A 179 -3.62 -11.45 -4.33
C LEU A 179 -3.87 -10.36 -3.29
N GLU A 180 -5.07 -9.78 -3.31
CA GLU A 180 -5.57 -8.84 -2.31
C GLU A 180 -6.97 -9.31 -1.90
N LEU A 181 -7.10 -9.87 -0.70
CA LEU A 181 -8.28 -10.63 -0.31
C LEU A 181 -8.79 -10.13 1.05
N ASP A 182 -10.08 -9.88 1.12
CA ASP A 182 -10.79 -9.84 2.40
C ASP A 182 -10.93 -11.28 2.93
N GLY A 183 -10.32 -11.57 4.07
CA GLY A 183 -10.33 -12.89 4.70
C GLY A 183 -11.55 -13.15 5.58
N THR A 184 -12.48 -12.21 5.69
CA THR A 184 -13.66 -12.33 6.56
C THR A 184 -14.52 -13.52 6.15
N GLY A 185 -14.72 -14.46 7.09
CA GLY A 185 -15.48 -15.69 6.86
C GLY A 185 -14.75 -16.75 6.01
N VAL A 186 -13.51 -16.49 5.59
CA VAL A 186 -12.70 -17.43 4.81
C VAL A 186 -11.95 -18.37 5.76
N LYS A 187 -12.09 -19.67 5.55
CA LYS A 187 -11.41 -20.73 6.31
C LYS A 187 -10.24 -21.35 5.56
N LYS A 188 -10.22 -21.30 4.23
CA LYS A 188 -9.13 -21.88 3.44
C LYS A 188 -8.76 -21.04 2.22
N ILE A 189 -7.47 -20.80 2.06
CA ILE A 189 -6.91 -20.14 0.88
C ILE A 189 -5.89 -21.08 0.23
N PHE A 190 -6.14 -21.48 -1.01
CA PHE A 190 -5.17 -22.18 -1.85
C PHE A 190 -4.52 -21.19 -2.81
N LEU A 191 -3.23 -20.93 -2.58
CA LEU A 191 -2.44 -20.00 -3.38
C LEU A 191 -2.05 -20.62 -4.74
N PRO A 192 -1.87 -19.78 -5.78
CA PRO A 192 -1.32 -20.21 -7.05
C PRO A 192 0.21 -20.45 -6.96
N ASP A 193 0.75 -21.30 -7.82
CA ASP A 193 2.18 -21.69 -7.80
C ASP A 193 3.15 -20.51 -7.98
N GLY A 194 2.70 -19.48 -8.70
CA GLY A 194 3.46 -18.27 -9.02
C GLY A 194 3.22 -17.09 -8.09
N VAL A 195 2.53 -17.28 -6.95
CA VAL A 195 2.25 -16.20 -5.99
C VAL A 195 3.55 -15.54 -5.52
N GLN A 196 3.54 -14.21 -5.50
CA GLN A 196 4.65 -13.38 -5.03
C GLN A 196 4.22 -12.47 -3.89
N ARG A 197 2.96 -11.98 -3.95
CA ARG A 197 2.37 -11.15 -2.90
C ARG A 197 1.00 -11.63 -2.50
N LEU A 198 0.76 -11.63 -1.19
CA LEU A 198 -0.54 -11.84 -0.58
C LEU A 198 -0.84 -10.66 0.36
N SER A 199 -1.90 -9.93 0.07
CA SER A 199 -2.47 -8.91 0.95
C SER A 199 -3.77 -9.41 1.55
N LEU A 200 -3.92 -9.31 2.86
CA LEU A 200 -5.07 -9.78 3.61
C LEU A 200 -5.63 -8.67 4.51
N SER A 201 -6.95 -8.57 4.54
CA SER A 201 -7.70 -7.64 5.38
C SER A 201 -8.92 -8.33 5.98
N GLY A 202 -9.67 -7.61 6.81
CA GLY A 202 -10.88 -8.12 7.45
C GLY A 202 -10.59 -8.86 8.76
N VAL A 203 -11.54 -9.68 9.19
CA VAL A 203 -11.43 -10.47 10.44
C VAL A 203 -11.15 -11.92 10.07
N PRO A 204 -9.96 -12.46 10.37
CA PRO A 204 -9.64 -13.84 10.02
C PRO A 204 -10.49 -14.82 10.82
N ASP A 205 -10.93 -15.90 10.16
CA ASP A 205 -11.53 -17.02 10.86
C ASP A 205 -10.45 -17.78 11.67
N PRO A 206 -10.71 -18.20 12.92
CA PRO A 206 -9.74 -18.98 13.72
C PRO A 206 -9.30 -20.29 13.06
N GLU A 207 -10.10 -20.85 12.15
CA GLU A 207 -9.77 -22.05 11.38
C GLU A 207 -9.04 -21.75 10.07
N LEU A 208 -8.69 -20.49 9.80
CA LEU A 208 -8.04 -20.10 8.55
C LEU A 208 -6.74 -20.86 8.30
N GLN A 209 -6.67 -21.52 7.15
CA GLN A 209 -5.49 -22.21 6.66
C GLN A 209 -5.08 -21.71 5.29
N ILE A 210 -3.79 -21.41 5.13
CA ILE A 210 -3.22 -20.99 3.85
C ILE A 210 -2.28 -22.08 3.34
N ALA A 211 -2.60 -22.62 2.17
CA ALA A 211 -1.83 -23.66 1.51
C ALA A 211 -1.33 -23.16 0.16
N GLY A 212 -0.11 -23.55 -0.23
CA GLY A 212 0.50 -23.06 -1.45
C GLY A 212 1.95 -23.53 -1.61
N PRO A 213 2.73 -22.92 -2.51
CA PRO A 213 4.14 -23.22 -2.68
C PRO A 213 4.97 -22.68 -1.50
N LEU A 214 4.90 -23.37 -0.34
CA LEU A 214 5.51 -22.96 0.94
C LEU A 214 7.04 -22.77 0.89
N GLU A 215 7.70 -23.31 -0.12
CA GLU A 215 9.14 -23.17 -0.32
C GLU A 215 9.56 -21.80 -0.89
N ARG A 216 8.63 -21.02 -1.44
CA ARG A 216 8.90 -19.70 -2.01
C ARG A 216 8.77 -18.60 -0.95
N GLU A 217 9.67 -17.63 -1.03
CA GLU A 217 9.58 -16.42 -0.23
C GLU A 217 8.48 -15.48 -0.77
N LEU A 218 7.54 -15.12 0.12
CA LEU A 218 6.41 -14.25 -0.19
C LEU A 218 6.59 -12.84 0.39
N ASP A 219 5.97 -11.87 -0.29
CA ASP A 219 5.67 -10.57 0.28
C ASP A 219 4.25 -10.62 0.88
N ILE A 220 4.14 -10.40 2.19
CA ILE A 220 2.85 -10.40 2.88
C ILE A 220 2.52 -8.98 3.34
N GLU A 221 1.27 -8.59 3.11
CA GLU A 221 0.67 -7.38 3.69
C GLU A 221 -0.56 -7.78 4.51
N LEU A 222 -0.63 -7.32 5.76
CA LEU A 222 -1.79 -7.51 6.64
C LEU A 222 -2.33 -6.15 7.06
N SER A 223 -3.62 -5.92 6.81
CA SER A 223 -4.37 -4.80 7.40
C SER A 223 -4.99 -5.24 8.72
N LEU A 224 -4.56 -4.60 9.80
CA LEU A 224 -4.96 -4.88 11.18
C LEU A 224 -6.01 -3.88 11.70
N ASP A 225 -6.64 -3.13 10.79
CA ASP A 225 -7.67 -2.12 11.10
C ASP A 225 -8.82 -2.69 11.93
N SER A 226 -9.14 -3.98 11.72
CA SER A 226 -10.27 -4.71 12.33
C SER A 226 -9.87 -5.97 13.11
N SER A 227 -8.57 -6.26 13.25
CA SER A 227 -8.06 -7.48 13.92
C SER A 227 -6.70 -7.26 14.56
N GLY A 228 -6.30 -8.11 15.49
CA GLY A 228 -4.93 -8.17 16.00
C GLY A 228 -3.98 -8.92 15.05
N PHE A 229 -2.67 -8.77 15.28
CA PHE A 229 -1.66 -9.57 14.58
C PHE A 229 -1.76 -11.06 14.93
N GLU A 230 -2.06 -11.38 16.18
CA GLU A 230 -2.17 -12.76 16.67
C GLU A 230 -3.30 -13.54 16.00
N ASP A 231 -4.39 -12.85 15.63
CA ASP A 231 -5.53 -13.45 14.92
C ASP A 231 -5.12 -14.04 13.57
N TRP A 232 -4.11 -13.43 12.91
CA TRP A 232 -3.54 -13.93 11.66
C TRP A 232 -2.38 -14.89 11.88
N GLY A 233 -1.73 -14.83 13.05
CA GLY A 233 -0.44 -15.48 13.29
C GLY A 233 -0.44 -16.99 13.05
N THR A 234 -1.51 -17.68 13.45
CA THR A 234 -1.64 -19.14 13.26
C THR A 234 -1.79 -19.52 11.78
N ALA A 235 -2.62 -18.78 11.03
CA ALA A 235 -2.87 -19.05 9.62
C ALA A 235 -1.62 -18.85 8.74
N MET A 236 -0.70 -17.98 9.18
CA MET A 236 0.55 -17.69 8.49
C MET A 236 1.70 -18.62 8.91
N ALA A 237 1.52 -19.43 9.96
CA ALA A 237 2.57 -20.29 10.46
C ALA A 237 2.99 -21.29 9.36
N GLY A 238 4.27 -21.23 8.96
CA GLY A 238 4.83 -22.07 7.91
C GLY A 238 4.97 -21.41 6.53
N LEU A 239 4.46 -20.17 6.34
CA LEU A 239 4.79 -19.40 5.15
C LEU A 239 6.22 -18.85 5.25
N ARG A 240 7.01 -19.02 4.17
CA ARG A 240 8.30 -18.34 4.05
C ARG A 240 8.05 -16.91 3.61
N VAL A 241 8.32 -15.95 4.49
CA VAL A 241 8.07 -14.52 4.23
C VAL A 241 9.40 -13.78 4.11
N ARG A 242 9.54 -12.98 3.06
CA ARG A 242 10.71 -12.10 2.85
C ARG A 242 10.42 -10.68 3.24
N ARG A 243 9.21 -10.19 2.97
CA ARG A 243 8.75 -8.84 3.31
C ARG A 243 7.43 -8.93 4.05
N LEU A 244 7.35 -8.28 5.20
CA LEU A 244 6.12 -8.13 5.96
C LEU A 244 5.76 -6.65 6.02
N ARG A 245 4.55 -6.32 5.58
CA ARG A 245 3.91 -5.02 5.76
C ARG A 245 2.70 -5.18 6.67
N LEU A 246 2.63 -4.37 7.72
CA LEU A 246 1.50 -4.30 8.64
C LEU A 246 0.92 -2.89 8.58
N THR A 247 -0.38 -2.77 8.36
CA THR A 247 -1.11 -1.49 8.34
C THR A 247 -2.23 -1.51 9.38
N GLY A 248 -2.76 -0.35 9.76
CA GLY A 248 -3.84 -0.27 10.75
C GLY A 248 -3.46 -0.64 12.18
N VAL A 249 -2.17 -0.66 12.50
CA VAL A 249 -1.68 -1.18 13.78
C VAL A 249 -2.11 -0.26 14.93
N ARG A 250 -2.85 -0.79 15.91
CA ARG A 250 -3.16 -0.10 17.19
C ARG A 250 -2.25 -0.54 18.33
N GLU A 251 -1.96 -1.83 18.40
CA GLU A 251 -0.98 -2.42 19.32
C GLU A 251 -0.28 -3.58 18.61
N LEU A 252 1.02 -3.75 18.83
CA LEU A 252 1.79 -4.85 18.23
C LEU A 252 2.94 -5.30 19.13
N ASP A 253 2.95 -6.59 19.43
CA ASP A 253 4.07 -7.26 20.09
C ASP A 253 5.14 -7.66 19.06
N LEU A 254 6.30 -7.00 19.11
CA LEU A 254 7.42 -7.29 18.22
C LEU A 254 8.10 -8.64 18.50
N ALA A 255 7.94 -9.21 19.70
CA ALA A 255 8.38 -10.57 19.98
C ALA A 255 7.47 -11.61 19.30
N ALA A 256 6.15 -11.37 19.23
CA ALA A 256 5.23 -12.23 18.48
C ALA A 256 5.56 -12.20 16.97
N VAL A 257 5.78 -11.02 16.41
CA VAL A 257 6.21 -10.88 15.01
C VAL A 257 7.54 -11.60 14.76
N ALA A 258 8.52 -11.43 15.66
CA ALA A 258 9.80 -12.11 15.55
C ALA A 258 9.69 -13.64 15.64
N GLY A 259 8.78 -14.16 16.46
CA GLY A 259 8.56 -15.61 16.63
C GLY A 259 8.03 -16.27 15.36
N LEU A 260 7.21 -15.57 14.57
CA LEU A 260 6.64 -16.08 13.32
C LEU A 260 7.49 -15.72 12.09
N PHE A 261 8.09 -14.53 12.09
CA PHE A 261 8.71 -13.92 10.91
C PHE A 261 10.14 -13.44 11.19
N GLY A 262 10.92 -14.22 11.96
CA GLY A 262 12.30 -13.89 12.30
C GLY A 262 13.26 -13.80 11.10
N GLU A 263 12.95 -14.45 9.98
CA GLU A 263 13.82 -14.52 8.80
C GLU A 263 13.54 -13.44 7.74
N ILE A 264 12.61 -12.51 8.00
CA ILE A 264 12.28 -11.45 7.04
C ILE A 264 13.46 -10.51 6.80
N THR A 265 13.50 -9.96 5.59
CA THR A 265 14.49 -8.95 5.18
C THR A 265 13.92 -7.52 5.20
N VAL A 266 12.59 -7.39 5.14
CA VAL A 266 11.90 -6.10 5.18
C VAL A 266 10.72 -6.16 6.14
N LEU A 267 10.64 -5.19 7.04
CA LEU A 267 9.51 -4.96 7.93
C LEU A 267 9.05 -3.51 7.79
N SER A 268 7.77 -3.34 7.45
CA SER A 268 7.11 -2.02 7.36
C SER A 268 5.87 -2.06 8.23
N ILE A 269 5.75 -1.11 9.15
CA ILE A 269 4.64 -1.06 10.10
C ILE A 269 4.06 0.36 10.08
N GLN A 270 2.78 0.48 9.75
CA GLN A 270 2.03 1.72 9.79
C GLN A 270 0.94 1.62 10.86
N GLY A 271 1.02 2.49 11.87
CA GLY A 271 0.05 2.58 12.94
C GLY A 271 -1.19 3.41 12.58
N MET A 272 -2.23 3.28 13.41
CA MET A 272 -3.46 4.06 13.32
C MET A 272 -3.85 4.73 14.67
N PRO A 273 -3.10 5.76 15.10
CA PRO A 273 -1.81 5.54 15.77
C PRO A 273 -1.66 4.19 16.47
N GLY A 274 -0.44 3.66 16.53
CA GLY A 274 -0.20 2.38 17.20
C GLY A 274 0.84 2.44 18.31
N PHE A 275 0.83 1.42 19.18
CA PHE A 275 1.85 1.18 20.18
C PHE A 275 2.61 -0.12 19.88
N LEU A 276 3.93 -0.06 20.01
CA LEU A 276 4.81 -1.22 19.95
C LEU A 276 5.15 -1.66 21.37
N VAL A 277 4.99 -2.94 21.65
CA VAL A 277 5.47 -3.57 22.88
C VAL A 277 6.57 -4.57 22.57
N ASN A 278 7.37 -4.92 23.57
CA ASN A 278 8.49 -5.87 23.45
C ASN A 278 9.45 -5.55 22.29
N PHE A 279 9.83 -4.27 22.15
CA PHE A 279 10.70 -3.77 21.07
C PHE A 279 12.02 -4.53 20.90
N GLU A 280 12.55 -5.07 22.01
CA GLU A 280 13.72 -5.97 22.04
C GLU A 280 13.55 -7.22 21.16
N GLY A 281 12.32 -7.61 20.81
CA GLY A 281 12.01 -8.71 19.90
C GLY A 281 12.70 -8.58 18.53
N LEU A 282 12.93 -7.35 18.05
CA LEU A 282 13.65 -7.08 16.80
C LEU A 282 15.02 -7.74 16.75
N LYS A 283 15.71 -7.93 17.88
CA LYS A 283 17.04 -8.56 17.90
C LYS A 283 17.06 -9.96 17.29
N GLN A 284 15.91 -10.64 17.23
CA GLN A 284 15.78 -11.98 16.67
C GLN A 284 15.75 -11.95 15.13
N MET A 285 15.44 -10.80 14.53
CA MET A 285 15.34 -10.63 13.08
C MET A 285 16.71 -10.34 12.44
N LYS A 286 17.59 -11.35 12.42
CA LYS A 286 19.01 -11.16 12.04
C LYS A 286 19.21 -10.75 10.59
N ARG A 287 18.29 -11.12 9.69
CA ARG A 287 18.35 -10.83 8.26
C ARG A 287 17.65 -9.52 7.87
N LEU A 288 17.11 -8.77 8.84
CA LEU A 288 16.37 -7.56 8.60
C LEU A 288 17.28 -6.46 8.02
N ARG A 289 17.02 -6.08 6.77
CA ARG A 289 17.77 -5.06 6.02
C ARG A 289 17.05 -3.73 5.98
N THR A 290 15.73 -3.75 5.86
CA THR A 290 14.90 -2.55 5.75
C THR A 290 13.85 -2.55 6.85
N LEU A 291 13.84 -1.49 7.65
CA LEU A 291 12.86 -1.27 8.70
C LEU A 291 12.17 0.07 8.50
N SER A 292 10.85 0.07 8.53
CA SER A 292 10.04 1.28 8.44
C SER A 292 8.93 1.32 9.49
N PHE A 293 8.85 2.44 10.22
CA PHE A 293 7.80 2.74 11.20
C PHE A 293 7.10 4.06 10.86
N GLY A 294 5.77 4.07 10.88
CA GLY A 294 4.95 5.27 10.71
C GLY A 294 3.84 5.34 11.74
N ASP A 295 3.69 6.46 12.44
CA ASP A 295 2.65 6.67 13.47
C ASP A 295 2.63 5.59 14.58
N LEU A 296 3.82 5.25 15.09
CA LEU A 296 4.01 4.21 16.12
C LEU A 296 4.74 4.75 17.34
N PHE A 297 4.26 4.36 18.53
CA PHE A 297 4.68 4.85 19.84
C PHE A 297 4.95 3.68 20.81
N GLY A 298 5.19 3.95 22.10
CA GLY A 298 5.44 2.91 23.12
C GLY A 298 6.90 2.53 23.34
N TYR A 299 7.85 3.24 22.71
CA TYR A 299 9.30 3.02 22.85
C TYR A 299 10.06 4.34 22.97
N GLY A 300 11.20 4.33 23.65
CA GLY A 300 12.06 5.49 23.87
C GLY A 300 13.47 5.30 23.31
N GLU A 301 14.40 6.14 23.78
CA GLU A 301 15.81 6.03 23.40
C GLU A 301 16.41 4.66 23.72
N LYS A 302 16.15 4.13 24.92
CA LYS A 302 16.72 2.87 25.39
C LYS A 302 16.31 1.69 24.52
N GLU A 303 15.03 1.60 24.16
CA GLU A 303 14.52 0.51 23.33
C GLU A 303 15.17 0.51 21.94
N THR A 304 15.45 1.70 21.37
CA THR A 304 16.09 1.80 20.05
C THR A 304 17.54 1.33 20.00
N GLU A 305 18.20 1.08 21.14
CA GLU A 305 19.55 0.49 21.17
C GLU A 305 19.60 -0.88 20.50
N VAL A 306 18.49 -1.63 20.50
CA VAL A 306 18.40 -2.93 19.84
C VAL A 306 18.71 -2.85 18.35
N LEU A 307 18.46 -1.71 17.71
CA LEU A 307 18.68 -1.51 16.27
C LEU A 307 20.17 -1.65 15.90
N GLU A 308 21.10 -1.37 16.82
CA GLU A 308 22.54 -1.56 16.57
C GLU A 308 22.94 -3.04 16.55
N ARG A 309 22.10 -3.91 17.12
CA ARG A 309 22.32 -5.36 17.18
C ARG A 309 21.77 -6.08 15.94
N LEU A 310 21.23 -5.34 14.97
CA LEU A 310 20.77 -5.86 13.68
C LEU A 310 21.93 -5.83 12.68
N PRO A 311 22.55 -6.99 12.37
CA PRO A 311 23.80 -7.01 11.61
C PRO A 311 23.62 -6.62 10.14
N GLU A 312 22.44 -6.88 9.57
CA GLU A 312 22.14 -6.61 8.16
C GLU A 312 21.41 -5.29 7.92
N LEU A 313 21.09 -4.49 8.95
CA LEU A 313 20.30 -3.27 8.77
C LEU A 313 21.01 -2.29 7.82
N ARG A 314 20.33 -1.93 6.72
CA ARG A 314 20.79 -1.02 5.67
C ARG A 314 19.92 0.22 5.53
N GLN A 315 18.61 0.09 5.79
CA GLN A 315 17.64 1.15 5.58
C GLN A 315 16.73 1.28 6.80
N LEU A 316 16.59 2.51 7.29
CA LEU A 316 15.71 2.83 8.42
C LEU A 316 14.91 4.09 8.13
N TRP A 317 13.59 3.94 8.10
CA TRP A 317 12.65 5.03 7.88
C TRP A 317 11.69 5.13 9.06
N MET A 318 11.59 6.32 9.66
CA MET A 318 10.73 6.57 10.80
C MET A 318 9.96 7.88 10.57
N ASP A 319 8.64 7.81 10.49
CA ASP A 319 7.78 9.00 10.39
C ASP A 319 6.80 9.04 11.57
N SER A 320 6.61 10.23 12.15
CA SER A 320 5.66 10.44 13.26
C SER A 320 5.94 9.50 14.45
N VAL A 321 7.12 9.62 15.05
CA VAL A 321 7.66 8.74 16.11
C VAL A 321 8.01 9.50 17.40
N PRO A 322 8.17 8.83 18.56
CA PRO A 322 8.63 9.47 19.79
C PRO A 322 9.91 10.27 19.59
N ARG A 323 9.91 11.52 20.08
CA ARG A 323 11.00 12.48 19.85
C ARG A 323 12.34 11.97 20.35
N GLU A 324 12.37 11.43 21.57
CA GLU A 324 13.61 10.92 22.19
C GLU A 324 14.18 9.75 21.37
N ALA A 325 13.33 8.78 21.01
CA ALA A 325 13.70 7.65 20.16
C ALA A 325 14.25 8.12 18.80
N GLY A 326 13.53 8.98 18.09
CA GLY A 326 13.95 9.46 16.77
C GLY A 326 15.22 10.33 16.82
N MET A 327 15.42 11.15 17.85
CA MET A 327 16.68 11.89 18.05
C MET A 327 17.86 10.95 18.30
N ALA A 328 17.67 9.94 19.16
CA ALA A 328 18.68 8.93 19.45
C ALA A 328 19.07 8.15 18.18
N VAL A 329 18.08 7.70 17.39
CA VAL A 329 18.31 7.03 16.11
C VAL A 329 19.07 7.92 15.13
N LYS A 330 18.66 9.18 14.93
CA LYS A 330 19.36 10.13 14.06
C LYS A 330 20.83 10.27 14.43
N LYS A 331 21.12 10.46 15.72
CA LYS A 331 22.48 10.61 16.23
C LYS A 331 23.29 9.33 16.01
N ARG A 332 22.73 8.18 16.35
CA ARG A 332 23.37 6.87 16.34
C ARG A 332 23.67 6.35 14.94
N PHE A 333 22.78 6.57 13.98
CA PHE A 333 22.88 6.02 12.62
C PHE A 333 23.32 7.02 11.54
N LYS A 334 23.65 8.26 11.92
CA LYS A 334 24.15 9.29 10.98
C LYS A 334 25.27 8.72 10.10
N ASN A 335 25.03 8.70 8.78
CA ASN A 335 25.93 8.17 7.74
C ASN A 335 26.27 6.66 7.83
N ARG A 336 25.70 5.89 8.77
CA ARG A 336 25.98 4.45 8.96
C ARG A 336 25.09 3.51 8.17
N LEU A 337 23.95 3.97 7.68
CA LEU A 337 22.99 3.22 6.86
C LEU A 337 23.01 3.73 5.42
N ASP A 338 22.59 2.91 4.46
CA ASP A 338 22.49 3.29 3.05
C ASP A 338 21.40 4.34 2.85
N SER A 339 20.30 4.21 3.59
CA SER A 339 19.23 5.21 3.69
C SER A 339 18.80 5.36 5.15
N LEU A 340 18.71 6.61 5.62
CA LEU A 340 18.18 6.95 6.93
C LEU A 340 17.26 8.16 6.78
N GLU A 341 15.99 7.96 7.14
CA GLU A 341 15.01 9.03 7.16
C GLU A 341 14.28 9.00 8.50
N VAL A 342 14.28 10.12 9.21
CA VAL A 342 13.55 10.25 10.47
C VAL A 342 12.86 11.61 10.48
N ARG A 343 11.53 11.62 10.40
CA ARG A 343 10.71 12.83 10.28
C ARG A 343 9.66 12.89 11.40
N LYS A 344 9.03 14.06 11.55
CA LYS A 344 7.91 14.35 12.46
C LYS A 344 8.11 13.80 13.90
N LEU A 345 9.14 14.31 14.58
CA LEU A 345 9.48 13.90 15.95
C LEU A 345 8.46 14.40 17.00
N ARG A 346 7.68 13.48 17.58
CA ARG A 346 6.54 13.77 18.47
C ARG A 346 6.96 13.76 19.94
N ALA A 347 6.76 14.87 20.65
CA ALA A 347 6.94 14.90 22.11
C ALA A 347 5.74 14.28 22.83
N LEU A 348 5.94 13.90 24.09
CA LEU A 348 4.89 13.37 24.95
C LEU A 348 3.63 14.23 24.96
N GLU A 349 3.77 15.55 25.07
CA GLU A 349 2.61 16.45 25.13
C GLU A 349 1.89 16.55 23.78
N TRP A 350 2.64 16.50 22.68
CA TRP A 350 2.02 16.41 21.34
C TRP A 350 1.18 15.15 21.22
N MET A 351 1.68 14.01 21.71
CA MET A 351 0.94 12.74 21.65
C MET A 351 -0.35 12.83 22.46
N LYS A 352 -0.31 13.33 23.69
CA LYS A 352 -1.52 13.50 24.54
C LYS A 352 -2.59 14.37 23.88
N GLU A 353 -2.18 15.39 23.13
CA GLU A 353 -3.10 16.34 22.50
C GLU A 353 -3.63 15.87 21.13
N ASN A 354 -2.88 15.03 20.41
CA ASN A 354 -3.14 14.76 18.98
C ASN A 354 -3.33 13.29 18.62
N LEU A 355 -3.24 12.34 19.56
CA LEU A 355 -3.39 10.92 19.25
C LEU A 355 -4.74 10.62 18.58
N ASP A 356 -5.82 11.13 19.17
CA ASP A 356 -7.19 10.95 18.68
C ASP A 356 -7.62 12.02 17.66
N ASN A 357 -6.70 12.88 17.23
CA ASN A 357 -6.98 13.93 16.25
C ASN A 357 -6.86 13.34 14.83
N PRO A 358 -7.93 13.35 14.02
CA PRO A 358 -7.88 12.81 12.66
C PRO A 358 -6.98 13.62 11.73
N PHE A 359 -6.66 14.88 12.05
CA PHE A 359 -5.76 15.73 11.27
C PHE A 359 -4.30 15.66 11.70
N ARG A 360 -3.93 14.78 12.64
CA ARG A 360 -2.57 14.72 13.21
C ARG A 360 -1.47 14.54 12.16
N HIS A 361 -1.75 13.87 11.05
CA HIS A 361 -0.78 13.61 9.97
C HIS A 361 -0.49 14.86 9.13
N TRP A 362 -1.37 15.88 9.17
CA TRP A 362 -1.11 17.19 8.55
C TRP A 362 0.03 17.93 9.26
N ASP A 363 0.28 17.66 10.55
CA ASP A 363 1.36 18.33 11.27
C ASP A 363 2.74 17.84 10.80
N GLY A 364 3.49 18.74 10.17
CA GLY A 364 4.78 18.41 9.54
C GLY A 364 4.65 17.77 8.16
N SER A 365 3.50 17.90 7.52
CA SER A 365 3.35 17.70 6.07
C SER A 365 4.13 18.78 5.30
N ASP A 366 4.71 18.40 4.17
CA ASP A 366 5.34 19.35 3.23
C ASP A 366 4.29 20.12 2.41
N PHE A 367 3.05 19.62 2.37
CA PHE A 367 1.94 20.17 1.58
C PHE A 367 0.98 21.02 2.42
N VAL A 368 0.58 20.55 3.61
CA VAL A 368 -0.40 21.24 4.45
C VAL A 368 0.29 22.31 5.32
N PRO A 369 -0.13 23.59 5.26
CA PRO A 369 0.48 24.61 6.09
C PRO A 369 0.22 24.38 7.59
N ARG A 370 1.27 24.57 8.40
CA ARG A 370 1.19 24.37 9.86
C ARG A 370 0.06 25.14 10.56
N ALA A 371 -0.25 26.33 10.07
CA ALA A 371 -1.34 27.15 10.60
C ALA A 371 -2.73 26.61 10.21
N ALA A 372 -2.85 25.97 9.05
CA ALA A 372 -4.05 25.27 8.63
C ALA A 372 -4.29 24.04 9.53
N PHE A 373 -3.27 23.21 9.76
CA PHE A 373 -3.35 22.09 10.71
C PHE A 373 -3.85 22.50 12.11
N LYS A 374 -3.26 23.56 12.70
CA LYS A 374 -3.69 24.05 14.02
C LYS A 374 -5.16 24.47 14.03
N SER A 375 -5.62 25.11 12.96
CA SER A 375 -6.99 25.58 12.83
C SER A 375 -7.97 24.43 12.61
N ALA A 376 -7.61 23.46 11.76
CA ALA A 376 -8.37 22.23 11.54
C ALA A 376 -8.54 21.43 12.83
N SER A 377 -7.46 21.27 13.60
CA SER A 377 -7.46 20.59 14.90
C SER A 377 -8.37 21.29 15.92
N ALA A 378 -8.26 22.62 16.04
CA ALA A 378 -9.14 23.39 16.91
C ALA A 378 -10.61 23.33 16.48
N GLN A 379 -10.86 23.35 15.16
CA GLN A 379 -12.20 23.21 14.60
C GLN A 379 -12.78 21.84 14.90
N TYR A 380 -12.00 20.76 14.78
CA TYR A 380 -12.42 19.40 15.12
C TYR A 380 -12.89 19.31 16.59
N VAL A 381 -12.07 19.77 17.54
CA VAL A 381 -12.41 19.78 18.97
C VAL A 381 -13.65 20.64 19.26
N LYS A 382 -13.75 21.82 18.63
CA LYS A 382 -14.92 22.70 18.75
C LYS A 382 -16.19 22.01 18.24
N THR A 383 -16.10 21.34 17.09
CA THR A 383 -17.21 20.66 16.43
C THR A 383 -17.68 19.49 17.27
N LYS A 384 -16.76 18.62 17.74
CA LYS A 384 -17.05 17.51 18.67
C LYS A 384 -17.83 17.98 19.90
N LYS A 385 -17.36 19.05 20.55
CA LYS A 385 -18.01 19.62 21.73
C LYS A 385 -19.44 20.08 21.42
N ARG A 386 -19.67 20.75 20.29
CA ARG A 386 -20.99 21.26 19.91
C ARG A 386 -21.94 20.14 19.54
N LEU A 387 -21.48 19.15 18.77
CA LEU A 387 -22.30 17.99 18.41
C LEU A 387 -22.76 17.20 19.65
N ARG A 388 -21.86 17.00 20.63
CA ARG A 388 -22.22 16.37 21.91
C ARG A 388 -23.32 17.11 22.69
N GLN A 389 -23.34 18.44 22.55
CA GLN A 389 -24.28 19.31 23.24
C GLN A 389 -25.58 19.51 22.46
N ALA A 390 -25.59 19.23 21.16
CA ALA A 390 -26.75 19.41 20.31
C ALA A 390 -27.92 18.54 20.78
N ARG A 391 -29.13 19.08 20.65
CA ARG A 391 -30.39 18.43 21.03
C ARG A 391 -31.39 18.39 19.88
N VAL A 392 -31.23 19.28 18.91
CA VAL A 392 -32.13 19.41 17.75
C VAL A 392 -31.32 19.45 16.46
N LYS A 393 -31.99 19.13 15.35
CA LYS A 393 -31.38 19.04 14.01
C LYS A 393 -30.71 20.35 13.57
N ASP A 394 -31.33 21.50 13.82
CA ASP A 394 -30.80 22.81 13.43
C ASP A 394 -29.43 23.12 14.09
N GLU A 395 -29.22 22.66 15.33
CA GLU A 395 -27.93 22.83 16.03
C GLU A 395 -26.84 21.95 15.42
N ILE A 396 -27.21 20.74 14.99
CA ILE A 396 -26.32 19.81 14.28
C ILE A 396 -25.94 20.44 12.93
N GLU A 397 -26.92 20.87 12.15
CA GLU A 397 -26.70 21.49 10.84
C GLU A 397 -25.82 22.74 10.95
N SER A 398 -26.15 23.67 11.85
CA SER A 398 -25.32 24.86 12.10
C SER A 398 -23.88 24.48 12.47
N THR A 399 -23.69 23.40 13.25
CA THR A 399 -22.36 22.94 13.64
C THR A 399 -21.55 22.38 12.46
N VAL A 400 -22.18 21.63 11.55
CA VAL A 400 -21.54 21.11 10.34
C VAL A 400 -21.25 22.23 9.34
N ARG A 401 -22.18 23.18 9.14
CA ARG A 401 -21.95 24.34 8.28
C ARG A 401 -20.77 25.18 8.77
N ASP A 402 -20.69 25.42 10.09
CA ASP A 402 -19.55 26.12 10.70
C ASP A 402 -18.22 25.36 10.54
N TYR A 403 -18.27 24.02 10.46
CA TYR A 403 -17.13 23.18 10.16
C TYR A 403 -16.67 23.36 8.71
N GLY A 404 -17.58 23.19 7.73
CA GLY A 404 -17.28 23.39 6.30
C GLY A 404 -16.75 24.79 6.00
N GLU A 405 -17.39 25.83 6.54
CA GLU A 405 -16.94 27.21 6.39
C GLU A 405 -15.54 27.46 6.96
N CYS A 406 -15.14 26.71 7.99
CA CYS A 406 -13.78 26.77 8.50
C CYS A 406 -12.78 26.29 7.45
N PHE A 407 -13.04 25.15 6.81
CA PHE A 407 -12.17 24.59 5.77
C PHE A 407 -12.17 25.43 4.50
N ASN A 408 -13.32 25.98 4.07
CA ASN A 408 -13.38 26.95 2.98
C ASN A 408 -12.45 28.15 3.23
N ARG A 409 -12.53 28.76 4.42
CA ARG A 409 -11.64 29.87 4.78
C ARG A 409 -10.17 29.46 4.83
N LEU A 410 -9.87 28.25 5.29
CA LEU A 410 -8.49 27.75 5.29
C LEU A 410 -7.99 27.55 3.86
N ASN A 411 -8.78 26.94 2.99
CA ASN A 411 -8.42 26.68 1.60
C ASN A 411 -8.08 27.97 0.86
N ARG A 412 -9.01 28.94 0.87
CA ARG A 412 -8.82 30.26 0.24
C ARG A 412 -7.61 31.02 0.79
N LYS A 413 -7.31 30.84 2.08
CA LYS A 413 -6.20 31.54 2.75
C LYS A 413 -4.84 30.93 2.41
N TYR A 414 -4.81 29.65 2.10
CA TYR A 414 -3.59 28.85 2.00
C TYR A 414 -3.47 28.20 0.62
N GLU A 415 -3.63 29.00 -0.43
CA GLU A 415 -3.33 28.62 -1.83
C GLU A 415 -4.06 27.35 -2.31
N ASP A 416 -5.32 27.18 -1.89
CA ASP A 416 -6.18 26.07 -2.30
C ASP A 416 -5.56 24.68 -2.02
N PHE A 417 -4.90 24.54 -0.86
CA PHE A 417 -4.22 23.31 -0.45
C PHE A 417 -5.15 22.10 -0.21
N ILE A 418 -6.47 22.26 -0.14
CA ILE A 418 -7.37 21.13 0.03
C ILE A 418 -7.56 20.48 -1.34
N GLU A 419 -6.75 19.45 -1.59
CA GLU A 419 -6.89 18.58 -2.75
C GLU A 419 -7.70 17.32 -2.38
N THR A 420 -7.58 16.27 -3.19
CA THR A 420 -8.34 15.03 -3.02
C THR A 420 -8.07 14.35 -1.67
N VAL A 421 -6.81 14.30 -1.22
CA VAL A 421 -6.43 13.62 0.03
C VAL A 421 -6.93 14.39 1.24
N GLU A 422 -6.68 15.70 1.27
CA GLU A 422 -7.08 16.58 2.37
C GLU A 422 -8.61 16.67 2.45
N ARG A 423 -9.32 16.68 1.31
CA ARG A 423 -10.78 16.58 1.31
C ARG A 423 -11.23 15.29 1.97
N GLU A 424 -10.69 14.14 1.58
CA GLU A 424 -11.04 12.87 2.19
C GLU A 424 -10.79 12.88 3.72
N ASP A 425 -9.70 13.49 4.17
CA ASP A 425 -9.43 13.66 5.60
C ASP A 425 -10.50 14.49 6.31
N VAL A 426 -10.96 15.59 5.69
CA VAL A 426 -12.03 16.45 6.23
C VAL A 426 -13.35 15.68 6.34
N PHE A 427 -13.72 14.92 5.31
CA PHE A 427 -14.94 14.11 5.35
C PHE A 427 -14.84 12.98 6.37
N ARG A 428 -13.73 12.25 6.41
CA ARG A 428 -13.51 11.15 7.38
C ARG A 428 -13.50 11.66 8.82
N ALA A 429 -12.89 12.82 9.07
CA ALA A 429 -12.93 13.45 10.39
C ALA A 429 -14.37 13.79 10.80
N LEU A 430 -15.20 14.28 9.87
CA LEU A 430 -16.60 14.57 10.14
C LEU A 430 -17.43 13.30 10.37
N GLU A 431 -17.24 12.26 9.56
CA GLU A 431 -17.85 10.94 9.74
C GLU A 431 -17.50 10.34 11.12
N GLN A 432 -16.24 10.46 11.57
CA GLN A 432 -15.83 10.03 12.90
C GLN A 432 -16.62 10.77 13.99
N LEU A 433 -16.81 12.09 13.87
CA LEU A 433 -17.60 12.87 14.83
C LEU A 433 -19.06 12.43 14.87
N TYR A 434 -19.64 12.08 13.72
CA TYR A 434 -21.00 11.53 13.65
C TYR A 434 -21.11 10.24 14.46
N ARG A 435 -20.22 9.27 14.20
CA ARG A 435 -20.21 7.98 14.89
C ARG A 435 -20.05 8.12 16.40
N GLU A 436 -19.16 9.01 16.84
CA GLU A 436 -18.89 9.20 18.27
C GLU A 436 -20.03 9.92 19.01
N GLU A 437 -20.56 10.99 18.43
CA GLU A 437 -21.42 11.93 19.16
C GLU A 437 -22.91 11.77 18.83
N LEU A 438 -23.28 11.27 17.64
CA LEU A 438 -24.66 11.31 17.14
C LEU A 438 -25.25 9.93 16.78
N GLU A 439 -24.43 8.97 16.38
CA GLU A 439 -24.91 7.64 15.94
C GLU A 439 -25.74 6.97 17.06
N GLY A 440 -26.97 6.56 16.70
CA GLY A 440 -27.95 6.00 17.65
C GLY A 440 -28.55 7.00 18.66
N LYS A 441 -28.19 8.28 18.59
CA LYS A 441 -28.62 9.35 19.53
C LYS A 441 -29.39 10.49 18.84
N SER A 442 -29.28 10.60 17.52
CA SER A 442 -29.91 11.63 16.70
C SER A 442 -30.89 11.03 15.68
N SER A 443 -31.83 11.84 15.20
CA SER A 443 -32.71 11.48 14.07
C SER A 443 -32.08 11.75 12.70
N VAL A 444 -30.89 12.36 12.66
CA VAL A 444 -30.12 12.66 11.44
C VAL A 444 -29.26 11.44 11.11
N ASP A 445 -29.40 10.89 9.91
CA ASP A 445 -28.53 9.82 9.42
C ASP A 445 -27.19 10.34 8.89
N LEU A 446 -26.24 9.44 8.63
CA LEU A 446 -24.89 9.81 8.21
C LEU A 446 -24.87 10.49 6.83
N GLU A 447 -25.73 10.05 5.90
CA GLU A 447 -25.78 10.60 4.53
C GLU A 447 -26.27 12.05 4.56
N GLU A 448 -27.36 12.31 5.29
CA GLU A 448 -27.86 13.66 5.53
C GLU A 448 -26.81 14.53 6.24
N PHE A 449 -26.12 13.97 7.24
CA PHE A 449 -25.09 14.69 7.99
C PHE A 449 -23.90 15.14 7.12
N LEU A 450 -23.40 14.24 6.26
CA LEU A 450 -22.31 14.54 5.33
C LEU A 450 -22.76 15.43 4.17
N GLY A 451 -24.02 15.30 3.72
CA GLY A 451 -24.61 16.16 2.69
C GLY A 451 -24.57 17.64 3.06
N ILE A 452 -24.69 17.98 4.35
CA ILE A 452 -24.58 19.38 4.82
C ILE A 452 -23.18 19.96 4.55
N LEU A 453 -22.13 19.15 4.65
CA LEU A 453 -20.77 19.58 4.31
C LEU A 453 -20.64 19.76 2.79
N ASP A 454 -21.17 18.83 2.00
CA ASP A 454 -21.18 18.93 0.54
C ASP A 454 -21.89 20.19 0.04
N ASP A 455 -22.98 20.59 0.69
CA ASP A 455 -23.73 21.80 0.35
C ASP A 455 -22.97 23.11 0.63
N VAL A 456 -22.01 23.09 1.57
CA VAL A 456 -21.29 24.30 2.03
C VAL A 456 -19.89 24.39 1.47
N ARG A 457 -19.24 23.28 1.16
CA ARG A 457 -17.84 23.32 0.71
C ARG A 457 -17.71 24.08 -0.60
N ASP A 458 -16.62 24.84 -0.71
CA ASP A 458 -16.17 25.38 -1.99
C ASP A 458 -15.70 24.22 -2.90
N ASP A 459 -15.29 24.51 -4.13
CA ASP A 459 -14.83 23.51 -5.11
C ASP A 459 -13.46 22.92 -4.74
N TRP A 460 -13.41 22.10 -3.68
CA TRP A 460 -12.30 21.26 -3.24
C TRP A 460 -12.77 19.83 -2.98
#